data_AF-U5D6B9-F1
#
_entry.id   AF-U5D6B9-F1
#
_cell.length_a   1.000
_cell.length_b   1.000
_cell.length_c   1.000
_cell.angle_alpha   90.00
_cell.angle_beta   90.00
_cell.angle_gamma   90.00
#
_symmetry.space_group_name_H-M   'P 1'
#
loop_
_entity.id
_entity.type
_entity.pdbx_description
1 polymer ?
#
loop_
_entity_poly.entity_id
_entity_poly.type
_entity_poly.pdbx_seq_one_letter_code
_entity_poly.pdbx_strand_id
1 'polypeptide(L)'
;MCAGIAIVFVMTLTTALVTLVMVMIWKTNIFLILAFVLVIGSVELLYLTSVLYEFTQGGYFPLAFAAFLMTVMSVWSMVHLRKYNYELQHKVPTRNLLDLTTKPEVHRVLGIGLFYSELVEGVPPIFSHYIDDVPAVHKVLVFVSMKWLPIGWVPQDERFLFRRVGPCELGVFRCIVRYGYTDAALVHGEFEARIVEGLKQFINSEHMWSMGEDGEVVARESNDKEEVERELREVEKVMSTAVVYLVGQTEVVDRSEARWWEKVLIDYLYTWLRRNVRQGVEVLRIPHTRMVKVGMTYEL
;
A
#
# COMPACT_ATOMS: atom_id res chain seq x y z
N MET A 1 4.54 -1.95 -39.35
CA MET A 1 3.09 -2.05 -39.04
C MET A 1 2.66 -1.04 -37.97
N CYS A 2 3.12 -1.11 -36.71
CA CYS A 2 2.68 -0.16 -35.66
C CYS A 2 2.99 1.32 -35.95
N ALA A 3 4.14 1.62 -36.58
CA ALA A 3 4.49 2.99 -36.96
C ALA A 3 3.54 3.54 -38.04
N GLY A 4 3.08 2.71 -38.97
CA GLY A 4 2.14 3.09 -40.02
C GLY A 4 0.77 3.50 -39.46
N ILE A 5 0.26 2.75 -38.49
CA ILE A 5 -1.00 3.08 -37.80
C ILE A 5 -0.88 4.41 -37.05
N ALA A 6 0.22 4.62 -36.33
CA ALA A 6 0.45 5.87 -35.60
C ALA A 6 0.57 7.08 -36.54
N ILE A 7 1.27 6.92 -37.67
CA ILE A 7 1.43 7.98 -38.69
C ILE A 7 0.09 8.31 -39.34
N VAL A 8 -0.72 7.32 -39.71
CA VAL A 8 -2.05 7.58 -40.29
C VAL A 8 -2.97 8.26 -39.28
N PHE A 9 -2.94 7.83 -38.01
CA PHE A 9 -3.77 8.44 -36.97
C PHE A 9 -3.40 9.91 -36.72
N VAL A 10 -2.10 10.25 -36.69
CA VAL A 10 -1.68 11.66 -36.54
C VAL A 10 -2.04 12.48 -37.78
N MET A 11 -1.93 11.93 -38.99
CA MET A 11 -2.34 12.64 -40.23
C MET A 11 -3.84 12.96 -40.20
N THR A 12 -4.68 11.95 -39.89
CA THR A 12 -6.13 12.16 -39.73
C THR A 12 -6.47 13.15 -38.63
N LEU A 13 -5.76 13.11 -37.49
CA LEU A 13 -5.95 14.07 -36.41
C LEU A 13 -5.61 15.50 -36.86
N THR A 14 -4.49 15.68 -37.58
CA THR A 14 -4.09 17.00 -38.09
C THR A 14 -5.06 17.54 -39.13
N THR A 15 -5.57 16.70 -40.04
CA THR A 15 -6.58 17.09 -41.03
C THR A 15 -7.90 17.47 -40.37
N ALA A 16 -8.33 16.73 -39.33
CA ALA A 16 -9.49 17.08 -38.53
C ALA A 16 -9.31 18.42 -37.81
N LEU A 17 -8.13 18.68 -37.24
CA LEU A 17 -7.80 19.93 -36.56
C LEU A 17 -7.76 21.11 -37.54
N VAL A 18 -7.12 20.95 -38.70
CA VAL A 18 -7.09 21.98 -39.76
C VAL A 18 -8.50 22.28 -40.29
N THR A 19 -9.32 21.25 -40.46
CA THR A 19 -10.74 21.43 -40.83
C THR A 19 -11.50 22.23 -39.78
N LEU A 20 -11.30 21.92 -38.48
CA LEU A 20 -11.90 22.66 -37.37
C LEU A 20 -11.44 24.13 -37.38
N VAL A 21 -10.15 24.37 -37.60
CA VAL A 21 -9.58 25.73 -37.72
C VAL A 21 -10.19 26.50 -38.89
N MET A 22 -10.34 25.88 -40.06
CA MET A 22 -10.99 26.51 -41.23
C MET A 22 -12.44 26.91 -40.95
N VAL A 23 -13.18 26.07 -40.21
CA VAL A 23 -14.58 26.33 -39.82
C VAL A 23 -14.67 27.43 -38.76
N MET A 24 -13.90 27.33 -37.67
CA MET A 24 -14.06 28.22 -36.52
C MET A 24 -13.33 29.55 -36.65
N ILE A 25 -12.12 29.56 -37.21
CA ILE A 25 -11.24 30.74 -37.19
C ILE A 25 -11.31 31.48 -38.53
N TRP A 26 -11.26 30.77 -39.66
CA TRP A 26 -11.16 31.42 -40.98
C TRP A 26 -12.51 31.78 -41.61
N LYS A 27 -13.65 31.31 -41.07
CA LYS A 27 -15.01 31.58 -41.60
C LYS A 27 -15.09 31.44 -43.14
N THR A 28 -14.36 30.49 -43.70
CA THR A 28 -14.26 30.34 -45.16
C THR A 28 -15.55 29.77 -45.73
N ASN A 29 -15.84 30.04 -47.02
CA ASN A 29 -17.02 29.51 -47.70
C ASN A 29 -17.17 28.00 -47.49
N ILE A 30 -18.38 27.55 -47.13
CA ILE A 30 -18.65 26.15 -46.75
C ILE A 30 -18.30 25.16 -47.88
N PHE A 31 -18.42 25.57 -49.13
CA PHE A 31 -18.05 24.76 -50.30
C PHE A 31 -16.54 24.49 -50.39
N LEU A 32 -15.69 25.43 -49.98
CA LEU A 32 -14.23 25.24 -49.96
C LEU A 32 -13.80 24.28 -48.86
N ILE A 33 -14.42 24.38 -47.69
CA ILE A 33 -14.18 23.46 -46.57
C ILE A 33 -14.61 22.04 -46.96
N LEU A 34 -15.79 21.90 -47.56
CA LEU A 34 -16.28 20.61 -48.04
C LEU A 34 -15.35 20.00 -49.10
N ALA A 35 -14.88 20.80 -50.06
CA ALA A 35 -13.94 20.35 -51.08
C ALA A 35 -12.60 19.88 -50.48
N PHE A 36 -12.06 20.63 -49.51
CA PHE A 36 -10.82 20.27 -48.82
C PHE A 36 -10.95 18.94 -48.06
N VAL A 37 -12.00 18.79 -47.25
CA VAL A 37 -12.27 17.57 -46.48
C VAL A 37 -12.48 16.38 -47.41
N LEU A 38 -13.18 16.59 -48.52
CA LEU A 38 -13.46 15.51 -49.47
C LEU A 38 -12.18 15.04 -50.17
N VAL A 39 -11.30 15.95 -50.58
CA VAL A 39 -10.05 15.59 -51.27
C VAL A 39 -9.04 14.97 -50.29
N ILE A 40 -8.70 15.66 -49.20
CA ILE A 40 -7.67 15.15 -48.26
C ILE A 40 -8.21 13.98 -47.46
N GLY A 41 -9.45 14.08 -46.95
CA GLY A 41 -10.06 13.03 -46.17
C GLY A 41 -10.26 11.74 -46.97
N SER A 42 -10.56 11.80 -48.28
CA SER A 42 -10.66 10.58 -49.10
C SER A 42 -9.31 9.88 -49.27
N VAL A 43 -8.22 10.62 -49.48
CA VAL A 43 -6.86 10.06 -49.56
C VAL A 43 -6.47 9.41 -48.24
N GLU A 44 -6.74 10.07 -47.11
CA GLU A 44 -6.48 9.51 -45.79
C GLU A 44 -7.35 8.29 -45.49
N LEU A 45 -8.63 8.29 -45.88
CA LEU A 45 -9.53 7.14 -45.73
C LEU A 45 -9.07 5.94 -46.54
N LEU A 46 -8.57 6.15 -47.76
CA LEU A 46 -7.99 5.09 -48.58
C LEU A 46 -6.73 4.51 -47.92
N TYR A 47 -5.87 5.38 -47.40
CA TYR A 47 -4.65 4.96 -46.68
C TYR A 47 -4.99 4.21 -45.39
N LEU A 48 -5.97 4.70 -44.62
CA LEU A 48 -6.50 4.06 -43.41
C LEU A 48 -7.11 2.69 -43.75
N THR A 49 -7.87 2.59 -44.83
CA THR A 49 -8.45 1.32 -45.31
C THR A 49 -7.34 0.33 -45.68
N SER A 50 -6.27 0.78 -46.35
CA SER A 50 -5.11 -0.06 -46.69
C SER A 50 -4.42 -0.59 -45.43
N VAL A 51 -4.17 0.27 -44.44
CA VAL A 51 -3.51 -0.11 -43.19
C VAL A 51 -4.42 -0.99 -42.31
N LEU A 52 -5.73 -0.77 -42.33
CA LEU A 52 -6.72 -1.64 -41.67
C LEU A 52 -6.84 -3.01 -42.34
N TYR A 53 -6.59 -3.11 -43.65
CA TYR A 53 -6.59 -4.39 -44.32
C TYR A 53 -5.42 -5.27 -43.85
N GLU A 54 -4.21 -4.69 -43.74
CA GLU A 54 -3.06 -5.36 -43.13
C GLU A 54 -3.27 -5.67 -41.64
N PHE A 55 -4.08 -4.87 -40.93
CA PHE A 55 -4.47 -5.16 -39.55
C PHE A 55 -5.21 -6.50 -39.44
N THR A 56 -6.07 -6.84 -40.40
CA THR A 56 -6.78 -8.13 -40.41
C THR A 56 -5.87 -9.33 -40.69
N GLN A 57 -4.73 -9.12 -41.37
CA GLN A 57 -3.75 -10.18 -41.68
C GLN A 57 -2.76 -10.47 -40.54
N GLY A 58 -2.84 -9.76 -39.40
CA GLY A 58 -2.03 -10.07 -38.21
C GLY A 58 -1.56 -8.87 -37.38
N GLY A 59 -1.81 -7.64 -37.84
CA GLY A 59 -1.48 -6.41 -37.10
C GLY A 59 -2.27 -6.21 -35.80
N TYR A 60 -3.35 -6.97 -35.58
CA TYR A 60 -4.15 -6.91 -34.36
C TYR A 60 -3.52 -7.57 -33.14
N PHE A 61 -2.56 -8.49 -33.32
CA PHE A 61 -2.01 -9.29 -32.23
C PHE A 61 -1.31 -8.42 -31.14
N PRO A 62 -0.41 -7.47 -31.47
CA PRO A 62 0.20 -6.61 -30.46
C PRO A 62 -0.81 -5.68 -29.77
N LEU A 63 -1.84 -5.21 -30.50
CA LEU A 63 -2.89 -4.36 -29.94
C LEU A 63 -3.78 -5.14 -28.97
N ALA A 64 -4.18 -6.36 -29.35
CA ALA A 64 -4.95 -7.25 -28.50
C ALA A 64 -4.17 -7.62 -27.23
N PHE A 65 -2.86 -7.90 -27.36
CA PHE A 65 -2.00 -8.18 -26.23
C PHE A 65 -1.84 -6.96 -25.31
N ALA A 66 -1.64 -5.76 -25.87
CA ALA A 66 -1.57 -4.52 -25.09
C ALA A 66 -2.89 -4.21 -24.37
N ALA A 67 -4.04 -4.41 -25.03
CA ALA A 67 -5.35 -4.24 -24.44
C ALA A 67 -5.58 -5.25 -23.30
N PHE A 68 -5.15 -6.50 -23.47
CA PHE A 68 -5.19 -7.52 -22.42
C PHE A 68 -4.33 -7.15 -21.21
N LEU A 69 -3.08 -6.70 -21.43
CA LEU A 69 -2.23 -6.25 -20.31
C LEU A 69 -2.81 -5.01 -19.62
N MET A 70 -3.39 -4.08 -20.38
CA MET A 70 -4.07 -2.91 -19.84
C MET A 70 -5.26 -3.30 -18.96
N THR A 71 -6.11 -4.23 -19.38
CA THR A 71 -7.24 -4.67 -18.54
C THR A 71 -6.75 -5.30 -17.25
N VAL A 72 -5.73 -6.17 -17.31
CA VAL A 72 -5.12 -6.78 -16.12
C VAL A 72 -4.56 -5.72 -15.16
N MET A 73 -3.84 -4.73 -15.68
CA MET A 73 -3.28 -3.64 -14.88
C MET A 73 -4.34 -2.68 -14.33
N SER A 74 -5.37 -2.35 -15.11
CA SER A 74 -6.49 -1.52 -14.66
C SER A 74 -7.28 -2.22 -13.56
N VAL A 75 -7.53 -3.53 -13.68
CA VAL A 75 -8.16 -4.35 -12.64
C VAL A 75 -7.32 -4.31 -11.37
N TRP A 76 -6.01 -4.57 -11.49
CA TRP A 76 -5.09 -4.54 -10.36
C TRP A 76 -5.11 -3.19 -9.64
N SER A 77 -4.95 -2.10 -10.40
CA SER A 77 -4.95 -0.75 -9.85
C SER A 77 -6.27 -0.39 -9.19
N MET A 78 -7.39 -0.78 -9.78
CA MET A 78 -8.73 -0.48 -9.25
C MET A 78 -8.98 -1.23 -7.93
N VAL A 79 -8.62 -2.52 -7.86
CA VAL A 79 -8.79 -3.31 -6.64
C VAL A 79 -7.83 -2.83 -5.55
N HIS A 80 -6.56 -2.56 -5.87
CA HIS A 80 -5.62 -2.01 -4.90
C HIS A 80 -6.09 -0.68 -4.32
N LEU A 81 -6.61 0.21 -5.17
CA LEU A 81 -7.12 1.51 -4.74
C LEU A 81 -8.37 1.37 -3.87
N ARG A 82 -9.32 0.50 -4.25
CA ARG A 82 -10.52 0.19 -3.45
C ARG A 82 -10.15 -0.40 -2.10
N LYS A 83 -9.25 -1.40 -2.05
CA LYS A 83 -8.74 -1.99 -0.81
C LYS A 83 -8.10 -0.93 0.11
N TYR A 84 -7.21 -0.11 -0.44
CA TYR A 84 -6.54 0.95 0.31
C TYR A 84 -7.55 1.96 0.89
N ASN A 85 -8.54 2.37 0.10
CA ASN A 85 -9.60 3.26 0.56
C ASN A 85 -10.51 2.62 1.61
N TYR A 86 -10.80 1.32 1.49
CA TYR A 86 -11.58 0.57 2.48
C TYR A 86 -10.84 0.51 3.82
N GLU A 87 -9.54 0.18 3.81
CA GLU A 87 -8.70 0.17 5.00
C GLU A 87 -8.59 1.58 5.62
N LEU A 88 -8.62 2.63 4.80
CA LEU A 88 -8.66 4.04 5.23
C LEU A 88 -9.96 4.45 5.92
N GLN A 89 -11.08 3.95 5.44
CA GLN A 89 -12.40 4.28 5.98
C GLN A 89 -12.71 3.48 7.26
N HIS A 90 -12.24 2.23 7.34
CA HIS A 90 -12.42 1.35 8.50
C HIS A 90 -11.24 1.38 9.46
N LYS A 91 -10.46 2.48 9.47
CA LYS A 91 -9.38 2.65 10.44
C LYS A 91 -9.96 2.70 11.84
N VAL A 92 -9.44 1.88 12.74
CA VAL A 92 -9.77 1.99 14.16
C VAL A 92 -8.96 3.17 14.73
N PRO A 93 -9.61 4.23 15.24
CA PRO A 93 -8.88 5.33 15.87
C PRO A 93 -8.17 4.82 17.13
N THR A 94 -7.00 5.38 17.43
CA THR A 94 -6.15 4.98 18.57
C THR A 94 -6.90 4.96 19.90
N ARG A 95 -7.95 5.80 20.05
CA ARG A 95 -8.81 5.84 21.24
C ARG A 95 -9.59 4.54 21.45
N ASN A 96 -10.14 3.94 20.39
CA ASN A 96 -10.89 2.69 20.49
C ASN A 96 -9.95 1.50 20.73
N LEU A 97 -8.68 1.56 20.31
CA LEU A 97 -7.69 0.52 20.64
C LEU A 97 -7.49 0.41 22.15
N LEU A 98 -7.50 1.54 22.86
CA LEU A 98 -7.36 1.55 24.32
C LEU A 98 -8.48 0.77 24.97
N ASP A 99 -9.71 1.01 24.54
CA ASP A 99 -10.87 0.26 25.03
C ASP A 99 -10.74 -1.23 24.71
N LEU A 100 -10.27 -1.60 23.51
CA LEU A 100 -10.11 -3.01 23.11
C LEU A 100 -9.01 -3.75 23.91
N THR A 101 -7.91 -3.08 24.25
CA THR A 101 -6.74 -3.69 24.93
C THR A 101 -6.78 -3.56 26.46
N THR A 102 -7.70 -2.74 26.98
CA THR A 102 -7.95 -2.58 28.43
C THR A 102 -9.22 -3.33 28.87
N LYS A 103 -9.92 -3.98 27.93
CA LYS A 103 -10.96 -4.96 28.26
C LYS A 103 -10.38 -6.01 29.22
N PRO A 104 -11.04 -6.29 30.36
CA PRO A 104 -10.54 -7.24 31.36
C PRO A 104 -10.46 -8.68 30.84
N GLU A 105 -11.08 -8.96 29.70
CA GLU A 105 -11.07 -10.26 29.02
C GLU A 105 -9.80 -10.52 28.21
N VAL A 106 -8.98 -9.50 27.93
CA VAL A 106 -7.77 -9.64 27.11
C VAL A 106 -6.56 -9.95 27.99
N HIS A 107 -6.01 -11.16 27.85
CA HIS A 107 -4.82 -11.58 28.58
C HIS A 107 -3.53 -11.08 27.92
N ARG A 108 -2.65 -10.46 28.71
CA ARG A 108 -1.32 -10.03 28.23
C ARG A 108 -0.27 -11.11 28.45
N VAL A 109 0.24 -11.68 27.36
CA VAL A 109 1.30 -12.70 27.37
C VAL A 109 2.67 -12.03 27.34
N LEU A 110 3.65 -12.63 28.03
CA LEU A 110 5.04 -12.20 27.95
C LEU A 110 5.62 -12.49 26.56
N GLY A 111 6.06 -11.44 25.87
CA GLY A 111 6.76 -11.51 24.58
C GLY A 111 6.57 -10.22 23.77
N ILE A 112 7.24 -10.15 22.62
CA ILE A 112 7.05 -9.08 21.64
C ILE A 112 6.16 -9.59 20.52
N GLY A 113 5.06 -8.88 20.26
CA GLY A 113 4.22 -9.08 19.09
C GLY A 113 4.59 -8.06 18.01
N LEU A 114 5.11 -8.53 16.87
CA LEU A 114 5.36 -7.68 15.70
C LEU A 114 4.18 -7.81 14.74
N PHE A 115 3.37 -6.75 14.62
CA PHE A 115 2.20 -6.74 13.74
C PHE A 115 2.53 -6.02 12.43
N TYR A 116 2.55 -6.73 11.32
CA TYR A 116 2.81 -6.12 10.01
C TYR A 116 1.57 -5.44 9.45
N SER A 117 1.71 -4.17 9.06
CA SER A 117 0.62 -3.38 8.48
C SER A 117 1.12 -2.46 7.36
N GLU A 118 0.39 -2.40 6.25
CA GLU A 118 0.64 -1.44 5.16
C GLU A 118 0.15 -0.02 5.51
N LEU A 119 -0.60 0.11 6.61
CA LEU A 119 -1.24 1.35 7.04
C LEU A 119 -0.27 2.25 7.85
N VAL A 120 -0.08 3.47 7.37
CA VAL A 120 0.86 4.46 7.97
C VAL A 120 0.26 5.16 9.19
N GLU A 121 -1.08 5.28 9.22
CA GLU A 121 -1.83 6.06 10.19
C GLU A 121 -3.08 5.32 10.66
N GLY A 122 -3.36 5.30 11.97
CA GLY A 122 -4.40 4.47 12.57
C GLY A 122 -3.97 3.01 12.81
N VAL A 123 -4.84 2.24 13.45
CA VAL A 123 -4.64 0.81 13.71
C VAL A 123 -5.41 0.04 12.64
N PRO A 124 -4.81 -0.98 12.01
CA PRO A 124 -5.50 -1.73 10.97
C PRO A 124 -6.71 -2.49 11.58
N PRO A 125 -7.87 -2.53 10.89
CA PRO A 125 -9.10 -3.15 11.42
C PRO A 125 -8.97 -4.64 11.70
N ILE A 126 -8.01 -5.32 11.07
CA ILE A 126 -7.70 -6.71 11.35
C ILE A 126 -7.22 -6.95 12.78
N PHE A 127 -6.69 -5.93 13.46
CA PHE A 127 -6.27 -6.05 14.86
C PHE A 127 -7.47 -6.13 15.81
N SER A 128 -8.56 -5.39 15.57
CA SER A 128 -9.76 -5.52 16.40
C SER A 128 -10.40 -6.89 16.21
N HIS A 129 -10.49 -7.36 14.97
CA HIS A 129 -10.98 -8.72 14.68
C HIS A 129 -10.12 -9.80 15.36
N TYR A 130 -8.79 -9.63 15.34
CA TYR A 130 -7.88 -10.55 16.02
C TYR A 130 -8.13 -10.62 17.54
N ILE A 131 -8.35 -9.48 18.21
CA ILE A 131 -8.60 -9.45 19.66
C ILE A 131 -9.94 -10.12 19.99
N ASP A 132 -10.95 -9.95 19.15
CA ASP A 132 -12.27 -10.55 19.37
C ASP A 132 -12.22 -12.08 19.24
N ASP A 133 -11.43 -12.62 18.30
CA ASP A 133 -11.25 -14.07 18.14
C ASP A 133 -10.26 -14.68 19.13
N VAL A 134 -9.18 -13.94 19.42
CA VAL A 134 -8.07 -14.36 20.26
C VAL A 134 -7.82 -13.27 21.30
N PRO A 135 -8.39 -13.39 22.51
CA PRO A 135 -8.24 -12.41 23.58
C PRO A 135 -6.87 -12.53 24.27
N ALA A 136 -5.80 -12.59 23.48
CA ALA A 136 -4.42 -12.67 23.93
C ALA A 136 -3.54 -11.73 23.12
N VAL A 137 -2.94 -10.75 23.79
CA VAL A 137 -2.01 -9.79 23.20
C VAL A 137 -0.66 -9.84 23.91
N HIS A 138 0.40 -9.48 23.20
CA HIS A 138 1.74 -9.41 23.78
C HIS A 138 1.89 -8.17 24.66
N LYS A 139 2.69 -8.27 25.74
CA LYS A 139 3.00 -7.13 26.61
C LYS A 139 3.59 -5.93 25.86
N VAL A 140 4.44 -6.20 24.87
CA VAL A 140 4.98 -5.18 23.97
C VAL A 140 4.50 -5.50 22.56
N LEU A 141 3.70 -4.61 21.99
CA LEU A 141 3.18 -4.74 20.64
C LEU A 141 3.80 -3.67 19.75
N VAL A 142 4.42 -4.06 18.65
CA VAL A 142 5.00 -3.12 17.68
C VAL A 142 4.30 -3.28 16.33
N PHE A 143 3.59 -2.24 15.90
CA PHE A 143 3.06 -2.15 14.55
C PHE A 143 4.17 -1.78 13.58
N VAL A 144 4.59 -2.72 12.74
CA VAL A 144 5.66 -2.55 11.75
C VAL A 144 5.06 -2.23 10.39
N SER A 145 5.39 -1.05 9.84
CA SER A 145 4.98 -0.62 8.51
C SER A 145 6.17 -0.43 7.60
N MET A 146 6.17 -1.09 6.45
CA MET A 146 7.30 -1.09 5.51
C MET A 146 7.02 -0.08 4.40
N LYS A 147 7.96 0.84 4.17
CA LYS A 147 7.89 1.81 3.07
C LYS A 147 9.14 1.75 2.20
N TRP A 148 8.91 1.53 0.90
CA TRP A 148 9.93 1.63 -0.12
C TRP A 148 10.03 3.07 -0.61
N LEU A 149 11.21 3.67 -0.52
CA LEU A 149 11.50 5.02 -0.96
C LEU A 149 12.26 4.98 -2.29
N PRO A 150 12.04 5.96 -3.19
CA PRO A 150 12.74 6.04 -4.49
C PRO A 150 14.19 6.55 -4.35
N ILE A 151 14.87 6.22 -3.25
CA ILE A 151 16.26 6.60 -2.97
C ILE A 151 17.13 5.34 -2.90
N GLY A 152 18.44 5.49 -3.18
CA GLY A 152 19.39 4.38 -3.24
C GLY A 152 19.51 3.64 -1.91
N TRP A 153 20.01 4.34 -0.87
CA TRP A 153 20.12 3.81 0.49
C TRP A 153 19.48 4.78 1.48
N VAL A 154 18.90 4.24 2.55
CA VAL A 154 18.37 5.03 3.67
C VAL A 154 19.41 5.00 4.81
N PRO A 155 19.76 6.14 5.43
CA PRO A 155 20.60 6.17 6.64
C PRO A 155 20.01 5.30 7.76
N GLN A 156 20.85 4.69 8.61
CA GLN A 156 20.36 3.79 9.66
C GLN A 156 19.46 4.49 10.68
N ASP A 157 19.75 5.75 11.01
CA ASP A 157 18.99 6.55 11.97
C ASP A 157 17.58 6.90 11.46
N GLU A 158 17.40 7.01 10.14
CA GLU A 158 16.12 7.27 9.50
C GLU A 158 15.40 6.00 9.02
N ARG A 159 16.08 4.85 9.08
CA ARG A 159 15.55 3.57 8.62
C ARG A 159 14.43 3.07 9.52
N PHE A 160 14.53 3.28 10.83
CA PHE A 160 13.52 2.84 11.80
C PHE A 160 12.93 4.04 12.54
N LEU A 161 11.75 4.47 12.14
CA LEU A 161 11.04 5.57 12.81
C LEU A 161 10.04 5.01 13.81
N PHE A 162 10.33 5.19 15.09
CA PHE A 162 9.44 4.78 16.17
C PHE A 162 8.49 5.90 16.60
N ARG A 163 7.29 5.52 16.99
CA ARG A 163 6.28 6.40 17.58
C ARG A 163 5.43 5.59 18.57
N ARG A 164 5.12 6.15 19.74
CA ARG A 164 4.19 5.53 20.69
C ARG A 164 2.74 5.68 20.23
N VAL A 165 1.92 4.65 20.41
CA VAL A 165 0.51 4.64 20.03
C VAL A 165 -0.33 4.38 21.28
N GLY A 166 -0.83 5.46 21.89
CA GLY A 166 -1.60 5.41 23.15
C GLY A 166 -0.76 5.77 24.38
N PRO A 167 -1.32 5.63 25.60
CA PRO A 167 -0.65 5.88 26.87
C PRO A 167 0.48 4.87 27.13
N CYS A 168 1.43 5.25 28.00
CA CYS A 168 2.66 4.50 28.24
C CYS A 168 2.40 3.05 28.70
N GLU A 169 1.39 2.84 29.54
CA GLU A 169 1.02 1.58 30.18
C GLU A 169 0.58 0.47 29.21
N LEU A 170 0.26 0.82 27.96
CA LEU A 170 -0.23 -0.15 26.99
C LEU A 170 0.90 -0.92 26.30
N GLY A 171 2.13 -0.40 26.29
CA GLY A 171 3.28 -1.03 25.62
C GLY A 171 3.12 -1.14 24.11
N VAL A 172 2.30 -0.27 23.49
CA VAL A 172 2.02 -0.29 22.06
C VAL A 172 2.84 0.76 21.33
N PHE A 173 3.69 0.28 20.43
CA PHE A 173 4.59 1.09 19.62
C PHE A 173 4.27 0.92 18.13
N ARG A 174 4.70 1.90 17.35
CA ARG A 174 4.70 1.86 15.89
C ARG A 174 6.11 2.05 15.40
N CYS A 175 6.51 1.26 14.43
CA CYS A 175 7.77 1.35 13.73
C CYS A 175 7.50 1.47 12.23
N ILE A 176 7.95 2.55 11.61
CA ILE A 176 7.96 2.69 10.16
C ILE A 176 9.36 2.36 9.68
N VAL A 177 9.50 1.27 8.95
CA VAL A 177 10.76 0.83 8.38
C VAL A 177 10.87 1.32 6.93
N ARG A 178 11.90 2.10 6.65
CA ARG A 178 12.16 2.71 5.35
C ARG A 178 13.27 1.96 4.62
N TYR A 179 12.99 1.48 3.42
CA TYR A 179 13.96 0.82 2.56
C TYR A 179 14.19 1.61 1.27
N GLY A 180 15.45 1.80 0.90
CA GLY A 180 15.86 2.24 -0.42
C GLY A 180 15.83 1.10 -1.44
N TYR A 181 15.88 1.42 -2.73
CA TYR A 181 15.84 0.41 -3.80
C TYR A 181 17.05 -0.53 -3.79
N THR A 182 18.21 -0.06 -3.32
CA THR A 182 19.43 -0.88 -3.23
C THR A 182 19.66 -1.49 -1.85
N ASP A 183 18.74 -1.24 -0.90
CA ASP A 183 18.88 -1.76 0.46
C ASP A 183 18.60 -3.27 0.47
N ALA A 184 19.56 -4.03 0.98
CA ALA A 184 19.37 -5.44 1.22
C ALA A 184 18.32 -5.65 2.32
N ALA A 185 17.36 -6.55 2.08
CA ALA A 185 16.43 -6.99 3.12
C ALA A 185 17.23 -7.62 4.26
N LEU A 186 17.09 -7.07 5.47
CA LEU A 186 17.78 -7.55 6.66
C LEU A 186 17.39 -9.00 6.96
N VAL A 187 18.37 -9.80 7.38
CA VAL A 187 18.15 -11.18 7.84
C VAL A 187 17.48 -11.16 9.21
N HIS A 188 16.61 -12.14 9.51
CA HIS A 188 15.72 -12.18 10.70
C HIS A 188 16.35 -11.73 12.00
N GLY A 189 17.47 -12.34 12.40
CA GLY A 189 18.11 -12.03 13.68
C GLY A 189 18.64 -10.60 13.74
N GLU A 190 19.11 -10.06 12.62
CA GLU A 190 19.57 -8.67 12.55
C GLU A 190 18.39 -7.70 12.59
N PHE A 191 17.28 -8.03 11.92
CA PHE A 191 16.07 -7.21 11.94
C PHE A 191 15.45 -7.13 13.34
N GLU A 192 15.32 -8.28 14.03
CA GLU A 192 14.84 -8.32 15.43
C GLU A 192 15.74 -7.49 16.35
N ALA A 193 17.06 -7.68 16.27
CA ALA A 193 18.03 -6.94 17.06
C ALA A 193 17.96 -5.42 16.80
N ARG A 194 17.81 -5.01 15.54
CA ARG A 194 17.69 -3.58 15.18
C ARG A 194 16.39 -2.95 15.62
N ILE A 195 15.27 -3.67 15.54
CA ILE A 195 13.99 -3.17 16.09
C ILE A 195 14.13 -2.99 17.61
N VAL A 196 14.72 -3.95 18.28
CA VAL A 196 14.97 -3.93 19.73
C VAL A 196 15.84 -2.73 20.12
N GLU A 197 16.96 -2.54 19.43
CA GLU A 197 17.90 -1.45 19.67
C GLU A 197 17.23 -0.09 19.42
N GLY A 198 16.52 0.05 18.30
CA GLY A 198 15.79 1.27 17.96
C GLY A 198 14.65 1.57 18.94
N LEU A 199 13.97 0.54 19.46
CA LEU A 199 12.95 0.71 20.49
C LEU A 199 13.56 1.19 21.81
N LYS A 200 14.71 0.64 22.23
CA LYS A 200 15.44 1.11 23.42
C LYS A 200 15.85 2.57 23.28
N GLN A 201 16.41 2.94 22.12
CA GLN A 201 16.79 4.32 21.83
C GLN A 201 15.58 5.26 21.83
N PHE A 202 14.46 4.82 21.24
CA PHE A 202 13.22 5.59 21.23
C PHE A 202 12.69 5.84 22.63
N ILE A 203 12.59 4.81 23.48
CA ILE A 203 12.12 4.94 24.87
C ILE A 203 13.00 5.92 25.65
N ASN A 204 14.33 5.80 25.51
CA ASN A 204 15.28 6.72 26.16
C ASN A 204 15.12 8.17 25.64
N SER A 205 14.83 8.35 24.36
CA SER A 205 14.62 9.69 23.76
C SER A 205 13.25 10.29 24.10
N GLU A 206 12.18 9.49 24.13
CA GLU A 206 10.83 9.97 24.42
C GLU A 206 10.73 10.51 25.85
N HIS A 207 11.30 9.79 26.81
CA HIS A 207 11.32 10.21 28.21
C HIS A 207 12.24 11.40 28.49
N MET A 208 13.21 11.67 27.61
CA MET A 208 14.04 12.87 27.68
C MET A 208 13.31 14.12 27.14
N TRP A 209 12.23 13.96 26.35
CA TRP A 209 11.48 15.04 25.69
C TRP A 209 9.96 14.83 25.89
N SER A 210 9.42 15.29 27.02
CA SER A 210 7.97 15.32 27.25
C SER A 210 7.36 16.53 26.52
N MET A 211 6.45 16.31 25.57
CA MET A 211 5.60 17.37 25.01
C MET A 211 4.65 17.88 26.10
N GLY A 212 4.84 19.11 26.56
CA GLY A 212 3.84 19.81 27.36
C GLY A 212 2.58 20.13 26.53
N GLU A 213 1.44 20.34 27.18
CA GLU A 213 0.15 20.64 26.53
C GLU A 213 0.21 21.86 25.59
N ASP A 214 1.21 22.73 25.76
CA ASP A 214 1.41 23.96 24.97
C ASP A 214 2.51 23.86 23.89
N GLY A 215 3.02 22.66 23.58
CA GLY A 215 4.04 22.45 22.55
C GLY A 215 5.46 22.90 22.94
N GLU A 216 5.68 23.20 24.22
CA GLU A 216 6.99 23.49 24.79
C GLU A 216 7.72 22.18 25.17
N VAL A 217 8.98 22.07 24.79
CA VAL A 217 9.84 20.93 25.12
C VAL A 217 10.39 21.15 26.53
N VAL A 218 9.92 20.35 27.50
CA VAL A 218 10.41 20.42 28.88
C VAL A 218 11.25 19.17 29.20
N ALA A 219 12.49 19.39 29.67
CA ALA A 219 13.34 18.33 30.21
C ALA A 219 12.85 17.93 31.61
N ARG A 220 12.57 16.64 31.84
CA ARG A 220 12.10 16.12 33.14
C ARG A 220 13.24 15.76 34.09
N GLU A 221 13.02 16.01 35.38
CA GLU A 221 13.99 15.77 36.49
C GLU A 221 14.12 14.28 36.88
N SER A 222 15.11 14.00 37.74
CA SER A 222 15.71 12.70 38.10
C SER A 222 14.79 11.56 38.55
N ASN A 223 13.53 11.82 38.93
CA ASN A 223 12.61 10.77 39.40
C ASN A 223 12.11 9.89 38.23
N ASP A 224 12.06 10.43 37.01
CA ASP A 224 11.61 9.69 35.82
C ASP A 224 12.69 8.70 35.34
N LYS A 225 13.98 8.93 35.62
CA LYS A 225 15.06 8.02 35.18
C LYS A 225 14.92 6.60 35.74
N GLU A 226 14.47 6.45 36.99
CA GLU A 226 14.24 5.13 37.57
C GLU A 226 13.03 4.43 36.95
N GLU A 227 12.00 5.17 36.53
CA GLU A 227 10.83 4.66 35.83
C GLU A 227 11.19 4.22 34.41
N VAL A 228 12.01 5.02 33.71
CA VAL A 228 12.58 4.66 32.40
C VAL A 228 13.45 3.42 32.48
N GLU A 229 14.32 3.32 33.49
CA GLU A 229 15.12 2.12 33.70
C GLU A 229 14.26 0.90 34.03
N ARG A 230 13.16 1.05 34.78
CA ARG A 230 12.21 -0.03 35.00
C ARG A 230 11.54 -0.45 33.70
N GLU A 231 11.01 0.48 32.92
CA GLU A 231 10.40 0.19 31.62
C GLU A 231 11.41 -0.50 30.69
N LEU A 232 12.63 0.02 30.57
CA LEU A 232 13.69 -0.58 29.76
C LEU A 232 14.01 -2.01 30.20
N ARG A 233 14.11 -2.28 31.51
CA ARG A 233 14.33 -3.63 32.06
C ARG A 233 13.14 -4.55 31.79
N GLU A 234 11.91 -4.05 31.88
CA GLU A 234 10.72 -4.83 31.54
C GLU A 234 10.68 -5.17 30.06
N VAL A 235 10.93 -4.19 29.19
CA VAL A 235 10.98 -4.42 27.76
C VAL A 235 12.10 -5.42 27.46
N GLU A 236 13.32 -5.23 27.98
CA GLU A 236 14.46 -6.15 27.83
C GLU A 236 14.14 -7.59 28.25
N LYS A 237 13.49 -7.75 29.41
CA LYS A 237 13.00 -9.05 29.89
C LYS A 237 11.99 -9.67 28.91
N VAL A 238 11.06 -8.87 28.40
CA VAL A 238 10.06 -9.29 27.42
C VAL A 238 10.72 -9.68 26.09
N MET A 239 11.78 -8.99 25.65
CA MET A 239 12.51 -9.34 24.43
C MET A 239 13.23 -10.69 24.54
N SER A 240 13.76 -11.01 25.73
CA SER A 240 14.49 -12.26 25.96
C SER A 240 13.62 -13.52 25.92
N THR A 241 12.29 -13.36 25.94
CA THR A 241 11.34 -14.47 26.07
C THR A 241 10.97 -15.07 24.72
N ALA A 242 10.33 -14.29 23.84
CA ALA A 242 9.93 -14.71 22.49
C ALA A 242 9.48 -13.50 21.64
N VAL A 243 9.77 -13.58 20.33
CA VAL A 243 9.23 -12.66 19.31
C VAL A 243 8.26 -13.44 18.43
N VAL A 244 7.02 -12.94 18.31
CA VAL A 244 5.98 -13.53 17.48
C VAL A 244 5.59 -12.54 16.39
N TYR A 245 5.52 -13.02 15.16
CA TYR A 245 5.15 -12.22 13.99
C TYR A 245 3.68 -12.43 13.66
N LEU A 246 2.89 -11.38 13.76
CA LEU A 246 1.49 -11.37 13.34
C LEU A 246 1.41 -10.72 11.96
N VAL A 247 0.92 -11.48 10.99
CA VAL A 247 0.75 -11.01 9.62
C VAL A 247 -0.73 -11.07 9.27
N GLY A 248 -1.29 -9.92 8.91
CA GLY A 248 -2.64 -9.86 8.34
C GLY A 248 -2.67 -10.39 6.92
N GLN A 249 -3.48 -11.41 6.67
CA GLN A 249 -3.87 -11.86 5.34
C GLN A 249 -5.29 -11.38 5.06
N THR A 250 -5.40 -10.36 4.23
CA THR A 250 -6.70 -9.82 3.84
C THR A 250 -7.15 -10.48 2.55
N GLU A 251 -8.29 -11.18 2.57
CA GLU A 251 -8.95 -11.68 1.38
C GLU A 251 -10.00 -10.69 0.95
N VAL A 252 -10.04 -10.36 -0.33
CA VAL A 252 -11.01 -9.42 -0.88
C VAL A 252 -12.09 -10.25 -1.55
N VAL A 253 -13.31 -10.14 -1.07
CA VAL A 253 -14.50 -10.78 -1.62
C VAL A 253 -15.47 -9.69 -2.06
N ASP A 254 -16.18 -9.92 -3.15
CA ASP A 254 -17.16 -8.97 -3.66
C ASP A 254 -18.42 -8.95 -2.78
N ARG A 255 -19.03 -7.77 -2.58
CA ARG A 255 -20.31 -7.69 -1.87
C ARG A 255 -21.41 -8.40 -2.67
N SER A 256 -22.32 -9.09 -1.97
CA SER A 256 -23.37 -9.94 -2.56
C SER A 256 -24.23 -9.26 -3.66
N GLU A 257 -24.38 -7.94 -3.62
CA GLU A 257 -25.17 -7.13 -4.57
C GLU A 257 -24.41 -6.61 -5.81
N ALA A 258 -23.12 -6.88 -5.94
CA ALA A 258 -22.31 -6.37 -7.03
C ALA A 258 -22.65 -7.00 -8.40
N ARG A 259 -22.34 -6.29 -9.48
CA ARG A 259 -22.65 -6.74 -10.84
C ARG A 259 -21.87 -8.03 -11.16
N TRP A 260 -22.44 -8.92 -11.97
CA TRP A 260 -21.82 -10.21 -12.30
C TRP A 260 -20.38 -10.10 -12.85
N TRP A 261 -20.06 -9.03 -13.58
CA TRP A 261 -18.72 -8.80 -14.10
C TRP A 261 -17.74 -8.32 -13.02
N GLU A 262 -18.20 -7.62 -11.98
CA GLU A 262 -17.38 -7.25 -10.81
C GLU A 262 -17.03 -8.50 -10.01
N LYS A 263 -17.98 -9.42 -9.81
CA LYS A 263 -17.73 -10.73 -9.18
C LYS A 263 -16.67 -11.53 -9.91
N VAL A 264 -16.76 -11.64 -11.23
CA VAL A 264 -15.74 -12.33 -12.04
C VAL A 264 -14.39 -11.61 -11.95
N LEU A 265 -14.39 -10.28 -11.93
CA LEU A 265 -13.16 -9.48 -11.81
C LEU A 265 -12.45 -9.72 -10.47
N ILE A 266 -13.20 -9.71 -9.37
CA ILE A 266 -12.67 -9.77 -8.00
C ILE A 266 -12.34 -11.21 -7.62
N ASP A 267 -13.31 -12.12 -7.75
CA ASP A 267 -13.14 -13.49 -7.24
C ASP A 267 -12.16 -14.32 -8.09
N TYR A 268 -12.17 -14.12 -9.41
CA TYR A 268 -11.30 -14.88 -10.32
C TYR A 268 -10.07 -14.09 -10.72
N LEU A 269 -10.22 -12.95 -11.41
CA LEU A 269 -9.08 -12.26 -12.02
C LEU A 269 -8.13 -11.69 -10.97
N TYR A 270 -8.63 -11.00 -9.95
CA TYR A 270 -7.80 -10.46 -8.89
C TYR A 270 -7.17 -11.57 -8.03
N THR A 271 -7.93 -12.58 -7.62
CA THR A 271 -7.37 -13.72 -6.84
C THR A 271 -6.29 -14.46 -7.62
N TRP A 272 -6.50 -14.70 -8.91
CA TRP A 272 -5.50 -15.31 -9.78
C TRP A 272 -4.26 -14.42 -9.93
N LEU A 273 -4.45 -13.12 -10.16
CA LEU A 273 -3.35 -12.18 -10.32
C LEU A 273 -2.53 -12.08 -9.02
N ARG A 274 -3.21 -11.99 -7.87
CA ARG A 274 -2.60 -12.00 -6.53
C ARG A 274 -1.85 -13.30 -6.23
N ARG A 275 -2.30 -14.44 -6.74
CA ARG A 275 -1.61 -15.73 -6.57
C ARG A 275 -0.33 -15.81 -7.40
N ASN A 276 -0.32 -15.17 -8.57
CA ASN A 276 0.84 -15.14 -9.46
C ASN A 276 1.82 -14.01 -9.15
N VAL A 277 1.35 -12.91 -8.55
CA VAL A 277 2.19 -11.79 -8.09
C VAL A 277 2.68 -12.09 -6.67
N ARG A 278 4.00 -12.12 -6.49
CA ARG A 278 4.65 -12.30 -5.17
C ARG A 278 4.03 -11.35 -4.14
N GLN A 279 3.55 -11.90 -3.02
CA GLN A 279 3.03 -11.08 -1.93
C GLN A 279 4.17 -10.31 -1.27
N GLY A 280 3.98 -9.02 -0.97
CA GLY A 280 4.98 -8.18 -0.30
C GLY A 280 5.46 -8.76 1.03
N VAL A 281 4.63 -9.56 1.70
CA VAL A 281 4.97 -10.28 2.94
C VAL A 281 6.08 -11.31 2.71
N GLU A 282 6.14 -11.95 1.55
CA GLU A 282 7.16 -12.95 1.20
C GLU A 282 8.54 -12.32 0.97
N VAL A 283 8.58 -10.99 0.80
CA VAL A 283 9.82 -10.19 0.70
C VAL A 283 10.50 -10.07 2.06
N LEU A 284 9.71 -10.03 3.15
CA LEU A 284 10.28 -10.24 4.47
C LEU A 284 10.39 -11.76 4.66
N ARG A 285 11.61 -12.28 4.70
CA ARG A 285 11.90 -13.72 4.85
C ARG A 285 11.44 -14.34 6.20
N ILE A 286 10.46 -13.76 6.88
CA ILE A 286 10.04 -14.01 8.28
C ILE A 286 10.02 -15.51 8.59
N PRO A 287 10.59 -15.96 9.72
CA PRO A 287 10.62 -17.37 10.07
C PRO A 287 9.20 -17.91 10.25
N HIS A 288 8.84 -18.91 9.44
CA HIS A 288 7.51 -19.53 9.47
C HIS A 288 7.16 -20.18 10.81
N THR A 289 8.15 -20.55 11.63
CA THR A 289 7.95 -21.18 12.94
C THR A 289 7.40 -20.26 14.02
N ARG A 290 7.47 -18.93 13.82
CA ARG A 290 6.99 -17.91 14.78
C ARG A 290 5.99 -16.95 14.15
N MET A 291 5.38 -17.35 13.03
CA MET A 291 4.44 -16.54 12.27
C MET A 291 3.00 -16.98 12.54
N VAL A 292 2.16 -16.04 12.97
CA VAL A 292 0.71 -16.19 13.06
C VAL A 292 0.10 -15.39 11.92
N LYS A 293 -0.60 -16.09 11.02
CA LYS A 293 -1.35 -15.46 9.93
C LYS A 293 -2.80 -15.28 10.39
N VAL A 294 -3.26 -14.04 10.43
CA VAL A 294 -4.65 -13.72 10.76
C VAL A 294 -5.37 -13.45 9.44
N GLY A 295 -6.41 -14.21 9.13
CA GLY A 295 -7.24 -14.01 7.95
C GLY A 295 -8.35 -13.01 8.25
N MET A 296 -8.60 -12.04 7.36
CA MET A 296 -9.80 -11.20 7.41
C MET A 296 -10.36 -11.02 6.00
N THR A 297 -11.67 -11.16 5.86
CA THR A 297 -12.35 -10.93 4.59
C THR A 297 -12.82 -9.47 4.50
N TYR A 298 -12.43 -8.78 3.43
CA TYR A 298 -12.95 -7.48 3.06
C TYR A 298 -14.02 -7.65 2.00
N GLU A 299 -15.24 -7.25 2.34
CA GLU A 299 -16.34 -7.13 1.38
C GLU A 299 -16.29 -5.74 0.73
N LEU A 300 -15.83 -5.69 -0.52
CA LEU A 300 -15.70 -4.45 -1.33
C LEU A 300 -16.96 -4.16 -2.16
#